data_AF-A0A9E5STK0-F1
#
_entry.id   AF-A0A9E5STK0-F1
#
_cell.length_a   1.000
_cell.length_b   1.000
_cell.length_c   1.000
_cell.angle_alpha   90.00
_cell.angle_beta   90.00
_cell.angle_gamma   90.00
#
_symmetry.space_group_name_H-M   'P 1'
#
loop_
_entity.id
_entity.type
_entity.pdbx_description
1 polymer ?
#
loop_
_entity_poly.entity_id
_entity_poly.type
_entity_poly.pdbx_seq_one_letter_code
_entity_poly.pdbx_strand_id
1 'polypeptide(L)'
;AEEYIRRHLGIIVATANDILEQKGFNYKASASIGVSHFPEREYQGLSYPEGNYKALRVVLGDGKGQNWWCVMFPPLCLSEVGVDVDEVQYTSLFAELFHSLFQ
;
A
#
# COMPACT_ATOMS: atom_id res chain seq x y z
N ALA A 1 -11.26 0.08 4.47
CA ALA A 1 -10.02 -0.19 3.71
C ALA A 1 -9.22 -1.36 4.28
N GLU A 2 -8.78 -1.32 5.54
CA GLU A 2 -7.94 -2.39 6.11
C GLU A 2 -8.58 -3.78 6.08
N GLU A 3 -9.84 -3.91 6.51
CA GLU A 3 -10.56 -5.20 6.51
C GLU A 3 -10.67 -5.79 5.10
N TYR A 4 -10.81 -4.94 4.09
CA TYR A 4 -10.78 -5.36 2.69
C TYR A 4 -9.43 -6.00 2.36
N ILE A 5 -8.32 -5.32 2.66
CA ILE A 5 -6.97 -5.85 2.41
C ILE A 5 -6.77 -7.15 3.21
N ARG A 6 -7.20 -7.22 4.48
CA ARG A 6 -7.10 -8.44 5.31
C ARG A 6 -7.77 -9.65 4.65
N ARG A 7 -8.98 -9.46 4.10
CA ARG A 7 -9.72 -10.52 3.39
C ARG A 7 -9.05 -10.96 2.08
N HIS A 8 -8.19 -10.12 1.51
CA HIS A 8 -7.53 -10.36 0.21
C HIS A 8 -6.02 -10.63 0.32
N LEU A 9 -5.47 -10.82 1.53
CA LEU A 9 -4.05 -11.16 1.71
C LEU A 9 -3.65 -12.42 0.93
N GLY A 10 -4.55 -13.40 0.84
CA GLY A 10 -4.33 -14.63 0.07
C GLY A 10 -4.07 -14.35 -1.41
N ILE A 11 -4.81 -13.42 -2.02
CA ILE A 11 -4.62 -13.03 -3.42
C ILE A 11 -3.26 -12.33 -3.60
N ILE A 12 -2.91 -11.41 -2.69
CA ILE A 12 -1.61 -10.72 -2.73
C ILE A 12 -0.44 -11.73 -2.69
N VAL A 13 -0.52 -12.70 -1.80
CA VAL A 13 0.49 -13.76 -1.67
C VAL A 13 0.53 -14.66 -2.91
N ALA A 14 -0.64 -15.07 -3.42
CA ALA A 14 -0.74 -15.90 -4.62
C ALA A 14 -0.11 -15.19 -5.82
N THR A 15 -0.50 -13.94 -6.10
CA THR A 15 0.05 -13.14 -7.20
C THR A 15 1.56 -12.96 -7.07
N ALA A 16 2.07 -12.65 -5.87
CA ALA A 16 3.51 -12.52 -5.67
C ALA A 16 4.25 -13.85 -5.94
N ASN A 17 3.69 -14.97 -5.47
CA ASN A 17 4.27 -16.30 -5.68
C ASN A 17 4.27 -16.72 -7.14
N ASP A 18 3.21 -16.42 -7.89
CA ASP A 18 3.13 -16.72 -9.33
C ASP A 18 4.25 -16.01 -10.09
N ILE A 19 4.51 -14.74 -9.77
CA ILE A 19 5.60 -13.97 -10.37
C ILE A 19 6.97 -14.51 -9.96
N LEU A 20 7.18 -14.84 -8.68
CA LEU A 20 8.44 -15.42 -8.20
C LEU A 20 8.78 -16.71 -8.94
N GLU A 21 7.78 -17.58 -9.13
CA GLU A 21 7.92 -18.85 -9.83
C GLU A 21 8.23 -18.64 -11.32
N GLN A 22 7.50 -17.75 -12.00
CA GLN A 22 7.79 -17.37 -13.39
C GLN A 22 9.20 -16.82 -13.59
N LYS A 23 9.76 -16.17 -12.57
CA LYS A 23 11.13 -15.62 -12.58
C LYS A 23 12.19 -16.63 -12.11
N GLY A 24 11.80 -17.86 -11.76
CA GLY A 24 12.71 -18.93 -11.37
C GLY A 24 13.24 -18.83 -9.94
N PHE A 25 12.59 -18.04 -9.07
CA PHE A 25 12.95 -17.99 -7.65
C PHE A 25 12.40 -19.21 -6.92
N ASN A 26 13.18 -19.72 -5.97
CA ASN A 26 12.85 -20.91 -5.18
C ASN A 26 12.25 -20.60 -3.80
N TYR A 27 12.04 -19.32 -3.49
CA TYR A 27 11.40 -18.87 -2.26
C TYR A 27 9.97 -18.38 -2.53
N LYS A 28 9.19 -18.24 -1.46
CA LYS A 28 7.81 -17.74 -1.51
C LYS A 28 7.69 -16.39 -0.82
N ALA A 29 6.59 -15.70 -1.10
CA ALA A 29 6.19 -14.47 -0.45
C ALA A 29 5.26 -14.76 0.73
N SER A 30 5.25 -13.84 1.71
CA SER A 30 4.25 -13.75 2.76
C SER A 30 3.72 -12.32 2.84
N ALA A 31 2.48 -12.15 3.30
CA ALA A 31 1.89 -10.83 3.46
C ALA A 31 1.18 -10.70 4.82
N SER A 32 1.31 -9.55 5.46
CA SER A 32 0.67 -9.25 6.75
C SER A 32 0.33 -7.78 6.89
N ILE A 33 -0.71 -7.48 7.68
CA ILE A 33 -1.03 -6.11 8.11
C ILE A 33 -0.73 -5.99 9.59
N GLY A 34 0.12 -5.03 9.95
CA GLY A 34 0.50 -4.76 11.32
C GLY A 34 1.17 -3.41 11.48
N VAL A 35 1.66 -3.15 12.68
CA VAL A 35 2.54 -1.99 12.94
C VAL A 35 3.98 -2.43 12.68
N SER A 36 4.75 -1.59 12.01
CA SER A 36 6.16 -1.84 11.74
C SER A 36 6.94 -0.54 11.81
N HIS A 37 8.17 -0.64 12.30
CA HIS A 37 9.10 0.47 12.33
C HIS A 37 9.71 0.68 10.94
N PHE A 38 9.77 1.94 10.51
CA PHE A 38 10.42 2.36 9.29
C PHE A 38 11.41 3.49 9.61
N PRO A 39 12.61 3.48 8.99
CA PRO A 39 13.57 4.57 9.13
C PRO A 39 13.05 5.85 8.48
N GLU A 40 13.71 6.98 8.76
CA GLU A 40 13.48 8.23 8.02
C GLU A 40 13.82 8.04 6.53
N ARG A 41 13.00 8.65 5.67
CA ARG A 41 13.05 8.40 4.24
C ARG A 41 12.67 9.63 3.44
N GLU A 42 13.43 9.88 2.39
CA GLU A 42 13.21 10.98 1.48
C GLU A 42 12.61 10.48 0.16
N TYR A 43 11.52 11.11 -0.26
CA TYR A 43 10.87 10.88 -1.55
C TYR A 43 10.58 12.20 -2.23
N GLN A 44 11.15 12.41 -3.42
CA GLN A 44 10.90 13.59 -4.24
C GLN A 44 11.06 14.93 -3.48
N GLY A 45 12.06 15.01 -2.58
CA GLY A 45 12.32 16.19 -1.76
C GLY A 45 11.41 16.35 -0.53
N LEU A 46 10.53 15.39 -0.26
CA LEU A 46 9.74 15.31 0.97
C LEU A 46 10.35 14.29 1.94
N SER A 47 10.59 14.71 3.17
CA SER A 47 11.06 13.81 4.24
C SER A 47 9.89 13.23 5.02
N TYR A 48 9.90 11.91 5.18
CA TYR A 48 8.98 11.16 6.01
C TYR A 48 9.72 10.72 7.28
N PRO A 49 9.25 11.09 8.47
CA PRO A 49 9.98 10.86 9.71
C PRO A 49 10.08 9.37 10.02
N GLU A 50 11.16 8.99 10.69
CA GLU A 50 11.27 7.67 11.32
C GLU A 50 10.08 7.42 12.26
N GLY A 51 9.56 6.19 12.27
CA GLY A 51 8.52 5.85 13.22
C GLY A 51 7.84 4.51 12.99
N ASN A 52 6.83 4.26 13.83
CA ASN A 52 5.97 3.09 13.73
C ASN A 52 4.75 3.41 12.89
N TYR A 53 4.60 2.70 11.77
CA TYR A 53 3.51 2.89 10.84
C TYR A 53 2.68 1.62 10.75
N LYS A 54 1.37 1.81 10.60
CA LYS A 54 0.49 0.72 10.21
C LYS A 54 0.68 0.45 8.72
N ALA A 55 1.13 -0.76 8.38
CA ALA A 55 1.52 -1.09 7.02
C ALA A 55 1.05 -2.49 6.61
N LEU A 56 0.78 -2.63 5.31
CA LEU A 56 0.82 -3.92 4.63
C LEU A 56 2.29 -4.24 4.33
N ARG A 57 2.78 -5.36 4.82
CA ARG A 57 4.12 -5.87 4.52
C ARG A 57 4.02 -7.10 3.65
N VAL A 58 4.66 -7.06 2.47
CA VAL A 58 4.92 -8.24 1.64
C VAL A 58 6.40 -8.58 1.77
N VAL A 59 6.71 -9.77 2.26
CA VAL A 59 8.08 -10.24 2.51
C VAL A 59 8.41 -11.35 1.53
N LEU A 60 9.51 -11.18 0.78
CA LEU A 60 10.02 -12.15 -0.17
C LEU A 60 11.14 -12.98 0.48
N GLY A 61 10.94 -14.29 0.60
CA GLY A 61 11.88 -15.18 1.32
C GLY A 61 12.12 -14.67 2.74
N ASP A 62 13.40 -14.51 3.10
CA ASP A 62 13.80 -14.01 4.42
C ASP A 62 13.75 -12.47 4.57
N GLY A 63 13.43 -11.71 3.52
CA GLY A 63 13.36 -10.24 3.59
C GLY A 63 14.70 -9.52 3.83
N LYS A 64 15.83 -10.17 3.51
CA LYS A 64 17.21 -9.67 3.72
C LYS A 64 17.72 -8.76 2.59
N GLY A 65 16.88 -8.45 1.61
CA GLY A 65 17.25 -7.64 0.45
C GLY A 65 17.18 -6.13 0.72
N GLN A 66 17.28 -5.35 -0.36
CA GLN A 66 16.97 -3.93 -0.33
C GLN A 66 15.45 -3.76 -0.24
N ASN A 67 14.97 -3.44 0.97
CA ASN A 67 13.54 -3.34 1.23
C ASN A 67 12.99 -2.00 0.75
N TRP A 68 11.96 -2.07 -0.11
CA TRP A 68 11.20 -0.93 -0.60
C TRP A 68 9.94 -0.73 0.24
N TRP A 69 9.59 0.53 0.48
CA TRP A 69 8.38 0.95 1.18
C TRP A 69 7.77 2.09 0.36
N CYS A 70 6.44 2.18 0.33
CA CYS A 70 5.72 3.23 -0.39
C CYS A 70 4.61 3.72 0.53
N VAL A 71 4.43 5.04 0.59
CA VAL A 71 3.30 5.65 1.30
C VAL A 71 2.12 5.65 0.34
N MET A 72 1.18 4.70 0.53
CA MET A 72 -0.06 4.72 -0.24
C MET A 72 -1.02 5.80 0.28
N PHE A 73 -0.77 7.05 -0.11
CA PHE A 73 -1.73 8.14 0.01
C PHE A 73 -2.35 8.36 -1.38
N PRO A 74 -3.65 8.08 -1.60
CA PRO A 74 -4.22 7.99 -2.94
C PRO A 74 -3.95 9.20 -3.85
N PRO A 75 -4.04 10.46 -3.39
CA PRO A 75 -3.67 11.61 -4.21
C PRO A 75 -2.19 11.59 -4.65
N LEU A 76 -1.27 11.14 -3.77
CA LEU A 76 0.16 11.06 -4.09
C LEU A 76 0.45 9.89 -5.03
N CYS A 77 -0.15 8.71 -4.79
CA CYS A 77 0.05 7.55 -5.66
C CYS A 77 -0.48 7.73 -7.08
N LEU A 78 -1.57 8.49 -7.26
CA LEU A 78 -2.15 8.75 -8.57
C LEU A 78 -1.29 9.74 -9.35
N SER A 79 -0.75 10.77 -8.70
CA SER A 79 0.26 11.64 -9.30
C SER A 79 1.53 10.88 -9.70
N GLU A 80 1.95 9.88 -8.90
CA GLU A 80 3.13 9.04 -9.16
C GLU A 80 3.03 8.18 -10.42
N VAL A 81 1.82 7.78 -10.85
CA VAL A 81 1.58 7.01 -12.08
C VAL A 81 1.10 7.86 -13.26
N GLY A 82 1.15 9.20 -13.12
CA GLY A 82 0.74 10.14 -14.17
C GLY A 82 -0.77 10.24 -14.36
N VAL A 83 -1.57 9.88 -13.35
CA VAL A 83 -3.01 10.12 -13.33
C VAL A 83 -3.25 11.53 -12.84
N ASP A 84 -4.05 12.29 -13.59
CA ASP A 84 -4.47 13.63 -13.19
C ASP A 84 -5.35 13.52 -11.94
N VAL A 85 -4.84 14.07 -10.83
CA VAL A 85 -5.50 14.04 -9.53
C VAL A 85 -6.78 14.87 -9.50
N ASP A 86 -6.92 15.84 -10.41
CA ASP A 86 -8.10 16.70 -10.51
C ASP A 86 -9.29 15.97 -11.17
N GLU A 87 -9.06 14.86 -11.88
CA GLU A 87 -10.12 14.02 -12.47
C GLU A 87 -10.60 12.90 -11.52
N VAL A 88 -9.95 12.72 -10.36
CA VAL A 88 -10.26 11.62 -9.44
C VAL A 88 -11.49 11.98 -8.60
N GLN A 89 -12.61 11.31 -8.86
CA GLN A 89 -13.80 11.45 -8.02
C GLN A 89 -13.71 10.55 -6.78
N TYR A 90 -13.69 11.18 -5.61
CA TYR A 90 -13.75 10.49 -4.32
C TYR A 90 -15.21 10.36 -3.88
N THR A 91 -15.69 9.12 -3.72
CA THR A 91 -16.93 8.87 -3.00
C THR A 91 -16.65 8.89 -1.50
N SER A 92 -17.39 9.74 -0.78
CA SER A 92 -17.24 9.91 0.66
C SER A 92 -18.59 9.69 1.31
N LEU A 93 -18.67 8.64 2.13
CA LEU A 93 -19.88 8.34 2.89
C LEU A 93 -20.33 9.53 3.75
N PHE A 94 -19.38 10.32 4.26
CA PHE A 94 -19.67 11.55 5.01
C PHE A 94 -20.21 12.66 4.10
N ALA A 95 -19.63 12.85 2.90
CA ALA A 95 -20.13 13.85 1.96
C ALA A 95 -21.53 13.48 1.44
N GLU A 96 -21.77 12.20 1.16
CA GLU A 96 -23.07 11.66 0.75
C GLU A 96 -24.10 11.79 1.88
N LEU A 97 -23.74 11.43 3.11
CA LEU A 97 -24.61 11.60 4.29
C LEU A 97 -24.93 13.08 4.53
N PHE A 98 -23.94 13.96 4.45
CA PHE A 98 -24.13 15.41 4.62
C PHE A 98 -25.05 15.99 3.55
N HIS A 99 -24.91 15.57 2.28
CA HIS A 99 -25.86 15.96 1.22
C HIS A 99 -27.27 15.48 1.55
N SER A 100 -27.43 14.23 2.01
CA SER A 100 -28.75 13.67 2.34
C SER A 100 -29.44 14.30 3.56
N LEU A 101 -28.67 14.92 4.47
CA LEU A 101 -29.20 15.53 5.70
C LEU A 101 -29.47 17.03 5.56
N PHE A 102 -28.85 17.70 4.59
CA PHE A 102 -28.86 19.17 4.48
C PHE A 102 -29.20 19.69 3.07
N GLN A 103 -29.76 18.84 2.20
CA GLN A 103 -30.55 19.23 1.01
C GLN A 103 -31.99 18.75 1.13
#